data_AF-A0A9D8NJQ3-F1
#
_entry.id   AF-A0A9D8NJQ3-F1
#
_cell.length_a   1.000
_cell.length_b   1.000
_cell.length_c   1.000
_cell.angle_alpha   90.00
_cell.angle_beta   90.00
_cell.angle_gamma   90.00
#
_symmetry.space_group_name_H-M   'P 1'
#
loop_
_entity.id
_entity.type
_entity.pdbx_description
1 polymer ?
#
loop_
_entity_poly.entity_id
_entity_poly.type
_entity_poly.pdbx_seq_one_letter_code
_entity_poly.pdbx_strand_id
1 'polypeptide(L)'
;MKKTLFFIIALATLSACGVKDAPQKPSSDPVCFMASYGGTRTTTDGNGKVFWTPGDEVAIWNATDVEGSPFTAATTEASSSTELWGTFSSEQTIPAYVAVYPKALVGGENSTWGRQMTEGRGYDSSTHTYHPQWEVLMYLPSKQIARPDSFDDNLFVSYAVSETKELHFHHASGGFKFTVTGSNIIKVDIETDTDYVGYLTGACRLYFNEETYEFSTYKNGDYAVSLSAPDGETLIPGKYYYIITWPSNMRKGFKVKFTTAEGGSKDLTYTGGVEIKSGHFLRIENFDASAEEHGMGSGDLEDISYDPIN
;
A
#
# COMPACT_ATOMS: atom_id res chain seq x y z
N MET A 1 -20.62 -96.93 13.93
CA MET A 1 -20.27 -96.47 15.30
C MET A 1 -19.31 -95.29 15.18
N LYS A 2 -19.53 -94.27 16.02
CA LYS A 2 -18.84 -92.96 16.15
C LYS A 2 -17.35 -92.93 15.75
N LYS A 3 -16.93 -91.82 15.12
CA LYS A 3 -16.02 -90.83 15.74
C LYS A 3 -15.91 -89.53 14.91
N THR A 4 -16.13 -88.44 15.62
CA THR A 4 -15.94 -87.02 15.31
C THR A 4 -14.48 -86.69 14.98
N LEU A 5 -14.23 -85.73 14.08
CA LEU A 5 -13.20 -84.70 14.32
C LEU A 5 -13.45 -83.43 13.51
N PHE A 6 -13.50 -82.31 14.23
CA PHE A 6 -13.47 -80.92 13.76
C PHE A 6 -12.11 -80.58 13.16
N PHE A 7 -12.07 -79.79 12.07
CA PHE A 7 -11.03 -78.79 11.84
C PHE A 7 -11.60 -77.63 11.00
N ILE A 8 -11.39 -76.41 11.48
CA ILE A 8 -11.77 -75.11 10.91
C ILE A 8 -10.52 -74.53 10.20
N ILE A 9 -10.73 -73.47 9.39
CA ILE A 9 -9.78 -72.39 8.97
C ILE A 9 -9.19 -72.64 7.56
N ALA A 10 -9.16 -71.71 6.60
CA ALA A 10 -9.59 -70.32 6.46
C ALA A 10 -9.90 -70.06 4.97
N LEU A 11 -10.90 -69.22 4.68
CA LEU A 11 -11.20 -68.71 3.35
C LEU A 11 -10.33 -67.47 3.11
N ALA A 12 -9.33 -67.57 2.23
CA ALA A 12 -8.53 -66.43 1.78
C ALA A 12 -9.31 -65.64 0.72
N THR A 13 -9.89 -64.50 1.12
CA THR A 13 -10.41 -63.51 0.18
C THR A 13 -9.34 -62.44 -0.04
N LEU A 14 -8.96 -62.24 -1.30
CA LEU A 14 -8.05 -61.20 -1.77
C LEU A 14 -8.58 -59.80 -1.39
N SER A 15 -7.88 -59.10 -0.51
CA SER A 15 -8.02 -57.66 -0.32
C SER A 15 -7.05 -56.93 -1.26
N ALA A 16 -7.55 -56.52 -2.43
CA ALA A 16 -6.92 -55.48 -3.24
C ALA A 16 -7.67 -54.16 -2.98
N CYS A 17 -7.35 -53.47 -1.89
CA CYS A 17 -7.69 -52.05 -1.75
C CYS A 17 -6.68 -51.25 -2.59
N GLY A 18 -7.04 -50.96 -3.84
CA GLY A 18 -6.43 -49.85 -4.55
C GLY A 18 -6.76 -48.58 -3.80
N VAL A 19 -5.76 -47.95 -3.19
CA VAL A 19 -5.84 -46.58 -2.72
C VAL A 19 -6.01 -45.73 -3.98
N LYS A 20 -7.25 -45.30 -4.25
CA LYS A 20 -7.49 -44.15 -5.11
C LYS A 20 -7.13 -42.95 -4.27
N ASP A 21 -6.13 -42.19 -4.73
CA ASP A 21 -5.81 -40.88 -4.20
C ASP A 21 -7.12 -40.10 -4.00
N ALA A 22 -7.42 -39.77 -2.74
CA ALA A 22 -8.48 -38.83 -2.46
C ALA A 22 -8.06 -37.49 -3.09
N PRO A 23 -8.94 -36.79 -3.82
CA PRO A 23 -8.62 -35.43 -4.24
C PRO A 23 -8.31 -34.62 -2.99
N GLN A 24 -7.10 -34.08 -2.91
CA GLN A 24 -6.69 -33.15 -1.87
C GLN A 24 -7.70 -32.00 -1.87
N LYS A 25 -8.48 -31.90 -0.79
CA LYS A 25 -9.44 -30.83 -0.59
C LYS A 25 -8.64 -29.52 -0.58
N PRO A 26 -8.91 -28.53 -1.45
CA PRO A 26 -8.34 -27.21 -1.27
C PRO A 26 -8.84 -26.69 0.09
N SER A 27 -7.92 -26.25 0.95
CA SER A 27 -8.25 -25.64 2.25
C SER A 27 -8.93 -24.29 2.01
N SER A 28 -10.24 -24.32 1.73
CA SER A 28 -11.09 -23.14 1.46
C SER A 28 -11.74 -22.57 2.73
N ASP A 29 -11.24 -22.92 3.92
CA ASP A 29 -11.83 -22.43 5.16
C ASP A 29 -11.46 -20.95 5.34
N PRO A 30 -12.44 -20.08 5.63
CA PRO A 30 -12.18 -18.65 5.77
C PRO A 30 -11.20 -18.37 6.91
N VAL A 31 -10.23 -17.50 6.63
CA VAL A 31 -9.26 -17.00 7.59
C VAL A 31 -9.65 -15.59 7.99
N CYS A 32 -9.53 -15.30 9.30
CA CYS A 32 -9.75 -13.98 9.87
C CYS A 32 -8.44 -13.42 10.41
N PHE A 33 -8.17 -12.16 10.09
CA PHE A 33 -7.10 -11.35 10.69
C PHE A 33 -7.71 -10.18 11.42
N MET A 34 -7.10 -9.77 12.53
CA MET A 34 -7.41 -8.50 13.16
C MET A 34 -6.47 -7.45 12.58
N ALA A 35 -7.02 -6.38 12.02
CA ALA A 35 -6.26 -5.30 11.42
C ALA A 35 -6.45 -4.00 12.18
N SER A 36 -5.36 -3.30 12.44
CA SER A 36 -5.35 -2.00 13.10
C SER A 36 -4.25 -1.13 12.51
N TYR A 37 -4.36 0.18 12.65
CA TYR A 37 -3.26 1.10 12.34
C TYR A 37 -2.36 1.27 13.56
N GLY A 38 -1.09 0.88 13.42
CA GLY A 38 -0.08 1.03 14.46
C GLY A 38 0.45 2.47 14.48
N GLY A 39 -0.24 3.37 15.18
CA GLY A 39 0.35 4.64 15.62
C GLY A 39 0.60 5.73 14.57
N THR A 40 0.05 5.65 13.36
CA THR A 40 0.14 6.74 12.37
C THR A 40 -1.21 6.94 11.66
N ARG A 41 -1.58 8.21 11.39
CA ARG A 41 -2.87 8.63 10.80
C ARG A 41 -2.79 8.79 9.26
N THR A 42 -3.92 8.79 8.55
CA THR A 42 -3.97 8.85 7.06
C THR A 42 -5.23 9.45 6.45
N THR A 43 -6.46 9.38 6.97
CA THR A 43 -7.59 10.10 6.33
C THR A 43 -8.19 11.13 7.26
N THR A 44 -8.81 12.18 6.72
CA THR A 44 -9.53 13.21 7.47
C THR A 44 -11.03 13.01 7.34
N ASP A 45 -11.72 12.70 8.45
CA ASP A 45 -13.15 12.97 8.68
C ASP A 45 -13.48 14.49 8.71
N GLY A 46 -12.62 15.32 8.10
CA GLY A 46 -12.43 16.73 8.42
C GLY A 46 -11.43 17.00 9.57
N ASN A 47 -11.00 15.99 10.35
CA ASN A 47 -10.07 16.13 11.49
C ASN A 47 -8.83 15.20 11.48
N GLY A 48 -8.71 14.22 10.58
CA GLY A 48 -7.42 13.56 10.29
C GLY A 48 -7.18 12.20 10.91
N LYS A 49 -8.20 11.36 11.12
CA LYS A 49 -8.05 9.95 11.54
C LYS A 49 -8.37 8.89 10.46
N VAL A 50 -7.51 7.86 10.34
CA VAL A 50 -7.77 6.66 9.49
C VAL A 50 -8.85 5.79 10.07
N PHE A 51 -9.70 5.33 9.19
CA PHE A 51 -10.65 4.29 9.49
C PHE A 51 -10.65 3.28 8.34
N TRP A 52 -10.71 2.00 8.70
CA TRP A 52 -11.23 0.98 7.82
C TRP A 52 -12.67 1.32 7.50
N THR A 53 -13.03 1.25 6.23
CA THR A 53 -14.40 1.41 5.76
C THR A 53 -14.95 0.11 5.18
N PRO A 54 -16.28 -0.05 5.12
CA PRO A 54 -16.88 -1.25 4.56
C PRO A 54 -16.42 -1.46 3.11
N GLY A 55 -15.87 -2.64 2.83
CA GLY A 55 -15.40 -2.99 1.48
C GLY A 55 -13.93 -2.68 1.21
N ASP A 56 -13.17 -2.13 2.17
CA ASP A 56 -11.72 -2.02 2.04
C ASP A 56 -11.09 -3.40 1.80
N GLU A 57 -10.26 -3.49 0.76
CA GLU A 57 -9.57 -4.73 0.40
C GLU A 57 -8.06 -4.63 0.62
N VAL A 58 -7.53 -5.66 1.27
CA VAL A 58 -6.12 -5.87 1.58
C VAL A 58 -5.62 -7.07 0.80
N ALA A 59 -4.42 -6.97 0.22
CA ALA A 59 -3.71 -8.14 -0.28
C ALA A 59 -2.87 -8.73 0.87
N ILE A 60 -3.07 -10.01 1.19
CA ILE A 60 -2.30 -10.72 2.21
C ILE A 60 -1.55 -11.88 1.56
N TRP A 61 -0.25 -11.95 1.81
CA TRP A 61 0.62 -13.06 1.41
C TRP A 61 0.92 -13.95 2.60
N ASN A 62 1.01 -15.24 2.32
CA ASN A 62 1.75 -16.22 3.12
C ASN A 62 2.90 -16.77 2.24
N ALA A 63 3.64 -17.80 2.65
CA ALA A 63 4.84 -18.25 1.92
C ALA A 63 4.53 -18.83 0.57
N THR A 64 3.36 -19.45 0.47
CA THR A 64 2.99 -20.23 -0.70
C THR A 64 2.13 -19.41 -1.64
N ASP A 65 1.55 -18.32 -1.14
CA ASP A 65 0.84 -17.33 -1.93
C ASP A 65 1.83 -16.37 -2.58
N VAL A 66 1.84 -16.38 -3.91
CA VAL A 66 2.68 -15.51 -4.73
C VAL A 66 1.94 -14.26 -5.20
N GLU A 67 0.60 -14.29 -5.23
CA GLU A 67 -0.22 -13.23 -5.86
C GLU A 67 -0.88 -12.27 -4.88
N GLY A 68 -0.96 -12.65 -3.59
CA GLY A 68 -1.57 -11.82 -2.55
C GLY A 68 -3.07 -11.97 -2.53
N SER A 69 -3.54 -12.89 -1.69
CA SER A 69 -4.94 -13.22 -1.51
C SER A 69 -5.74 -12.00 -1.04
N PRO A 70 -6.94 -11.76 -1.61
CA PRO A 70 -7.81 -10.69 -1.15
C PRO A 70 -8.40 -11.02 0.22
N PHE A 71 -8.35 -10.03 1.12
CA PHE A 71 -9.08 -10.03 2.37
C PHE A 71 -9.84 -8.73 2.51
N THR A 72 -11.10 -8.81 2.91
CA THR A 72 -12.01 -7.66 2.97
C THR A 72 -12.32 -7.29 4.40
N ALA A 73 -12.34 -5.99 4.69
CA ALA A 73 -12.79 -5.45 5.97
C ALA A 73 -14.26 -5.79 6.23
N ALA A 74 -14.53 -6.43 7.36
CA ALA A 74 -15.88 -6.80 7.79
C ALA A 74 -16.59 -5.69 8.59
N THR A 75 -15.95 -4.52 8.73
CA THR A 75 -16.60 -3.38 9.38
C THR A 75 -17.84 -2.94 8.60
N THR A 76 -18.88 -2.51 9.32
CA THR A 76 -20.12 -1.97 8.73
C THR A 76 -20.12 -0.44 8.70
N GLU A 77 -19.18 0.18 9.41
CA GLU A 77 -18.99 1.64 9.50
C GLU A 77 -17.49 1.96 9.59
N ALA A 78 -17.11 3.23 9.56
CA ALA A 78 -15.72 3.66 9.73
C ALA A 78 -15.17 3.23 11.12
N SER A 79 -14.09 2.43 11.16
CA SER A 79 -13.50 1.91 12.41
C SER A 79 -11.97 1.92 12.41
N SER A 80 -11.35 2.18 13.57
CA SER A 80 -9.88 2.17 13.71
C SER A 80 -9.27 0.77 13.66
N SER A 81 -10.10 -0.27 13.80
CA SER A 81 -9.73 -1.66 13.63
C SER A 81 -10.85 -2.43 12.94
N THR A 82 -10.51 -3.51 12.27
CA THR A 82 -11.48 -4.37 11.60
C THR A 82 -11.00 -5.81 11.58
N GLU A 83 -11.94 -6.73 11.44
CA GLU A 83 -11.62 -8.08 11.02
C GLU A 83 -11.50 -8.10 9.50
N LEU A 84 -10.44 -8.71 9.00
CA LEU A 84 -10.22 -8.97 7.59
C LEU A 84 -10.53 -10.43 7.30
N TRP A 85 -11.49 -10.67 6.42
CA TRP A 85 -11.94 -12.01 6.06
C TRP A 85 -11.58 -12.35 4.62
N GLY A 86 -11.03 -13.55 4.43
CA GLY A 86 -10.59 -14.03 3.13
C GLY A 86 -10.21 -15.50 3.17
N THR A 87 -9.63 -16.00 2.08
CA THR A 87 -9.19 -17.39 1.96
C THR A 87 -7.84 -17.44 1.27
N PHE A 88 -6.96 -18.32 1.71
CA PHE A 88 -5.76 -18.65 0.94
C PHE A 88 -6.04 -19.76 -0.06
N SER A 89 -5.34 -19.74 -1.19
CA SER A 89 -5.41 -20.78 -2.23
C SER A 89 -4.62 -22.04 -1.88
N SER A 90 -3.70 -21.94 -0.92
CA SER A 90 -2.81 -23.00 -0.45
C SER A 90 -2.81 -23.11 1.07
N GLU A 91 -2.53 -24.31 1.58
CA GLU A 91 -2.33 -24.52 3.01
C GLU A 91 -1.12 -23.73 3.52
N GLN A 92 -1.26 -23.22 4.73
CA GLN A 92 -0.27 -22.38 5.40
C GLN A 92 1.00 -23.17 5.74
N THR A 93 2.16 -22.67 5.34
CA THR A 93 3.46 -23.31 5.63
C THR A 93 4.57 -22.39 6.13
N ILE A 94 4.29 -21.12 6.53
CA ILE A 94 5.30 -20.23 7.15
C ILE A 94 4.87 -19.49 8.41
N PRO A 95 5.85 -18.98 9.19
CA PRO A 95 5.63 -18.20 10.40
C PRO A 95 5.10 -16.77 10.20
N ALA A 96 5.18 -16.14 9.01
CA ALA A 96 4.84 -14.73 8.84
C ALA A 96 3.84 -14.43 7.70
N TYR A 97 3.15 -13.29 7.83
CA TYR A 97 2.23 -12.72 6.85
C TYR A 97 2.70 -11.33 6.48
N VAL A 98 2.52 -10.99 5.20
CA VAL A 98 2.67 -9.62 4.72
C VAL A 98 1.32 -9.15 4.20
N ALA A 99 0.94 -7.95 4.55
CA ALA A 99 -0.30 -7.34 4.12
C ALA A 99 -0.02 -5.97 3.49
N VAL A 100 -0.71 -5.67 2.38
CA VAL A 100 -0.65 -4.36 1.73
C VAL A 100 -2.07 -3.87 1.47
N TYR A 101 -2.32 -2.64 1.88
CA TYR A 101 -3.51 -1.88 1.58
C TYR A 101 -3.13 -0.66 0.74
N PRO A 102 -3.95 -0.26 -0.25
CA PRO A 102 -5.10 -1.00 -0.78
C PRO A 102 -4.66 -2.06 -1.79
N LYS A 103 -5.41 -3.16 -1.86
CA LYS A 103 -5.14 -4.25 -2.81
C LYS A 103 -5.06 -3.76 -4.26
N ALA A 104 -5.85 -2.76 -4.62
CA ALA A 104 -5.93 -2.22 -5.97
C ALA A 104 -4.59 -1.70 -6.52
N LEU A 105 -3.64 -1.32 -5.65
CA LEU A 105 -2.32 -0.83 -6.07
C LEU A 105 -1.27 -1.94 -6.18
N VAL A 106 -1.60 -3.17 -5.81
CA VAL A 106 -0.68 -4.30 -5.85
C VAL A 106 -0.59 -4.86 -7.27
N GLY A 107 0.63 -5.06 -7.76
CA GLY A 107 0.88 -5.80 -9.00
C GLY A 107 0.47 -5.07 -10.30
N GLY A 108 0.54 -3.73 -10.34
CA GLY A 108 0.03 -2.85 -11.41
C GLY A 108 0.23 -3.27 -12.88
N GLU A 109 -0.42 -2.54 -13.81
CA GLU A 109 -0.75 -2.93 -15.21
C GLU A 109 0.38 -3.52 -16.09
N ASN A 110 1.66 -3.39 -15.71
CA ASN A 110 2.82 -3.95 -16.43
C ASN A 110 3.63 -4.98 -15.62
N SER A 111 3.09 -5.54 -14.53
CA SER A 111 3.83 -6.47 -13.68
C SER A 111 3.83 -7.91 -14.22
N THR A 112 4.66 -8.17 -15.23
CA THR A 112 5.13 -9.54 -15.49
C THR A 112 6.09 -10.05 -14.40
N TRP A 113 6.45 -9.19 -13.44
CA TRP A 113 7.42 -9.42 -12.37
C TRP A 113 6.85 -9.22 -10.95
N GLY A 114 5.59 -8.77 -10.81
CA GLY A 114 5.04 -8.26 -9.53
C GLY A 114 3.97 -9.14 -8.87
N ARG A 115 3.91 -10.42 -9.24
CA ARG A 115 3.05 -11.43 -8.60
C ARG A 115 3.85 -12.60 -8.06
N GLN A 116 5.09 -12.34 -7.66
CA GLN A 116 5.98 -13.39 -7.19
C GLN A 116 6.74 -12.91 -5.97
N MET A 117 6.37 -13.49 -4.83
CA MET A 117 7.36 -13.91 -3.84
C MET A 117 8.42 -14.73 -4.60
N THR A 118 9.45 -14.05 -5.08
CA THR A 118 10.57 -14.70 -5.77
C THR A 118 11.63 -14.93 -4.71
N GLU A 119 12.23 -16.12 -4.63
CA GLU A 119 13.50 -16.28 -3.90
C GLU A 119 14.59 -15.46 -4.61
N GLY A 120 14.61 -14.16 -4.35
CA GLY A 120 15.73 -13.30 -4.72
C GLY A 120 16.90 -13.58 -3.79
N ARG A 121 18.11 -13.53 -4.31
CA ARG A 121 19.32 -13.47 -3.47
C ARG A 121 19.69 -12.00 -3.34
N GLY A 122 19.27 -11.34 -2.26
CA GLY A 122 19.73 -9.99 -2.02
C GLY A 122 21.00 -9.97 -1.18
N TYR A 123 21.88 -9.06 -1.56
CA TYR A 123 23.24 -9.02 -1.09
C TYR A 123 23.36 -8.08 0.11
N ASP A 124 23.64 -8.62 1.28
CA ASP A 124 24.02 -7.83 2.43
C ASP A 124 25.49 -7.43 2.29
N SER A 125 25.73 -6.15 1.99
CA SER A 125 27.09 -5.61 1.83
C SER A 125 27.92 -5.63 3.12
N SER A 126 27.27 -5.67 4.29
CA SER A 126 27.95 -5.71 5.59
C SER A 126 28.50 -7.10 5.89
N THR A 127 27.77 -8.16 5.50
CA THR A 127 28.14 -9.55 5.72
C THR A 127 28.68 -10.26 4.47
N HIS A 128 28.59 -9.65 3.29
CA HIS A 128 28.92 -10.24 1.98
C HIS A 128 28.15 -11.54 1.69
N THR A 129 26.91 -11.65 2.17
CA THR A 129 26.09 -12.85 2.01
C THR A 129 24.80 -12.56 1.23
N TYR A 130 24.24 -13.62 0.66
CA TYR A 130 22.98 -13.56 -0.07
C TYR A 130 21.87 -14.17 0.76
N HIS A 131 20.82 -13.40 0.99
CA HIS A 131 19.63 -13.86 1.71
C HIS A 131 18.46 -14.05 0.75
N PRO A 132 17.58 -15.04 0.97
CA PRO A 132 16.27 -15.06 0.34
C PRO A 132 15.56 -13.73 0.66
N GLN A 133 15.10 -13.03 -0.36
CA GLN A 133 14.38 -11.77 -0.24
C GLN A 133 13.05 -11.88 -0.94
N TRP A 134 12.01 -11.46 -0.24
CA TRP A 134 10.67 -11.36 -0.79
C TRP A 134 10.40 -9.91 -1.18
N GLU A 135 9.77 -9.72 -2.33
CA GLU A 135 9.36 -8.40 -2.82
C GLU A 135 7.87 -8.37 -3.15
N VAL A 136 7.20 -7.31 -2.72
CA VAL A 136 5.86 -6.94 -3.19
C VAL A 136 5.98 -5.68 -4.02
N LEU A 137 5.44 -5.72 -5.24
CA LEU A 137 5.39 -4.57 -6.13
C LEU A 137 4.05 -3.84 -5.99
N MET A 138 4.12 -2.53 -5.73
CA MET A 138 2.99 -1.62 -5.70
C MET A 138 3.13 -0.58 -6.82
N TYR A 139 2.02 -0.03 -7.28
CA TYR A 139 1.99 1.03 -8.29
C TYR A 139 1.09 2.16 -7.81
N LEU A 140 1.69 3.34 -7.59
CA LEU A 140 0.95 4.56 -7.26
C LEU A 140 0.73 5.37 -8.54
N PRO A 141 -0.51 5.70 -8.94
CA PRO A 141 -0.74 6.43 -10.18
C PRO A 141 -0.24 7.88 -10.10
N SER A 142 0.34 8.36 -11.21
CA SER A 142 0.74 9.76 -11.39
C SER A 142 -0.43 10.71 -11.67
N LYS A 143 -1.64 10.19 -11.86
CA LYS A 143 -2.87 10.97 -12.02
C LYS A 143 -3.83 10.62 -10.89
N GLN A 144 -4.25 11.63 -10.15
CA GLN A 144 -5.11 11.49 -8.98
C GLN A 144 -6.28 12.46 -9.10
N ILE A 145 -7.41 12.13 -8.48
CA ILE A 145 -8.61 12.98 -8.47
C ILE A 145 -8.73 13.70 -7.13
N ALA A 146 -8.98 15.01 -7.20
CA ALA A 146 -9.11 15.87 -6.04
C ALA A 146 -10.38 15.53 -5.24
N ARG A 147 -10.24 15.45 -3.92
CA ARG A 147 -11.36 15.37 -2.98
C ARG A 147 -11.22 16.46 -1.93
N PRO A 148 -12.24 17.31 -1.71
CA PRO A 148 -12.17 18.31 -0.66
C PRO A 148 -11.97 17.64 0.70
N ASP A 149 -11.00 18.13 1.45
CA ASP A 149 -10.61 17.66 2.77
C ASP A 149 -10.22 16.16 2.81
N SER A 150 -9.76 15.58 1.70
CA SER A 150 -9.28 14.19 1.63
C SER A 150 -8.40 13.94 0.40
N PHE A 151 -7.90 12.71 0.23
CA PHE A 151 -7.31 12.21 -1.02
C PHE A 151 -8.27 11.32 -1.79
N ASP A 152 -7.89 10.98 -3.02
CA ASP A 152 -8.61 10.00 -3.84
C ASP A 152 -8.66 8.61 -3.19
N ASP A 153 -9.71 7.85 -3.50
CA ASP A 153 -9.88 6.51 -2.94
C ASP A 153 -8.73 5.61 -3.37
N ASN A 154 -8.36 4.68 -2.49
CA ASN A 154 -7.38 3.64 -2.77
C ASN A 154 -5.99 4.15 -3.17
N LEU A 155 -5.55 5.33 -2.70
CA LEU A 155 -4.21 5.84 -3.00
C LEU A 155 -3.22 5.79 -1.84
N PHE A 156 -3.70 5.73 -0.59
CA PHE A 156 -2.83 5.86 0.57
C PHE A 156 -2.28 4.51 1.04
N VAL A 157 -1.09 4.19 0.54
CA VAL A 157 -0.48 2.87 0.68
C VAL A 157 -0.03 2.64 2.12
N SER A 158 -0.41 1.49 2.67
CA SER A 158 0.02 1.02 3.99
C SER A 158 0.32 -0.48 3.94
N TYR A 159 1.13 -0.95 4.88
CA TYR A 159 1.58 -2.34 4.94
C TYR A 159 1.68 -2.83 6.37
N ALA A 160 1.62 -4.14 6.56
CA ALA A 160 1.91 -4.81 7.82
C ALA A 160 2.74 -6.07 7.57
N VAL A 161 3.61 -6.41 8.51
CA VAL A 161 4.33 -7.68 8.56
C VAL A 161 4.10 -8.26 9.94
N SER A 162 3.66 -9.51 10.05
CA SER A 162 3.30 -10.12 11.34
C SER A 162 3.48 -11.62 11.33
N GLU A 163 3.92 -12.20 12.45
CA GLU A 163 3.93 -13.65 12.65
C GLU A 163 2.58 -14.20 13.14
N THR A 164 1.63 -13.31 13.40
CA THR A 164 0.33 -13.65 13.96
C THR A 164 -0.79 -13.15 13.05
N LYS A 165 -2.04 -13.44 13.44
CA LYS A 165 -3.22 -12.90 12.75
C LYS A 165 -3.52 -11.45 13.13
N GLU A 166 -2.70 -10.83 13.97
CA GLU A 166 -2.76 -9.40 14.30
C GLU A 166 -1.88 -8.62 13.32
N LEU A 167 -2.49 -7.75 12.52
CA LEU A 167 -1.83 -6.92 11.52
C LEU A 167 -1.85 -5.46 12.00
N HIS A 168 -0.65 -4.93 12.24
CA HIS A 168 -0.45 -3.52 12.57
C HIS A 168 0.08 -2.79 11.34
N PHE A 169 -0.76 -1.97 10.74
CA PHE A 169 -0.44 -1.26 9.51
C PHE A 169 0.37 0.01 9.78
N HIS A 170 1.38 0.21 8.94
CA HIS A 170 2.23 1.40 8.85
C HIS A 170 2.10 2.03 7.46
N HIS A 171 2.34 3.33 7.36
CA HIS A 171 2.23 4.03 6.07
C HIS A 171 3.47 3.80 5.23
N ALA A 172 3.24 3.53 3.95
CA ALA A 172 4.26 3.44 2.92
C ALA A 172 4.39 4.75 2.13
N SER A 173 3.32 5.53 2.05
CA SER A 173 3.25 6.79 1.29
C SER A 173 3.22 8.03 2.19
N GLY A 174 3.50 9.19 1.61
CA GLY A 174 3.30 10.52 2.20
C GLY A 174 2.72 11.45 1.13
N GLY A 175 3.06 12.74 1.18
CA GLY A 175 2.79 13.61 0.03
C GLY A 175 2.69 15.09 0.33
N PHE A 176 1.75 15.76 -0.34
CA PHE A 176 1.44 17.18 -0.18
C PHE A 176 0.03 17.34 0.38
N LYS A 177 -0.14 18.28 1.32
CA LYS A 177 -1.44 18.75 1.83
C LYS A 177 -1.52 20.24 1.59
N PHE A 178 -2.49 20.71 0.83
CA PHE A 178 -2.51 22.12 0.44
C PHE A 178 -3.90 22.70 0.31
N THR A 179 -3.99 24.03 0.39
CA THR A 179 -5.19 24.80 0.04
C THR A 179 -4.93 25.67 -1.18
N VAL A 180 -5.99 26.11 -1.86
CA VAL A 180 -5.90 27.08 -2.96
C VAL A 180 -6.79 28.30 -2.69
N THR A 181 -6.52 29.41 -3.37
CA THR A 181 -7.29 30.66 -3.32
C THR A 181 -8.15 30.87 -4.57
N GLY A 182 -7.67 30.44 -5.73
CA GLY A 182 -8.37 30.54 -7.00
C GLY A 182 -9.52 29.55 -7.12
N SER A 183 -10.72 30.04 -7.45
CA SER A 183 -11.92 29.22 -7.65
C SER A 183 -12.05 28.61 -9.04
N ASN A 184 -11.13 28.93 -9.96
CA ASN A 184 -11.14 28.48 -11.35
C ASN A 184 -10.06 27.43 -11.66
N ILE A 185 -9.37 26.90 -10.65
CA ILE A 185 -8.30 25.91 -10.80
C ILE A 185 -8.93 24.53 -11.04
N ILE A 186 -8.53 23.85 -12.10
CA ILE A 186 -9.01 22.50 -12.45
C ILE A 186 -7.94 21.43 -12.30
N LYS A 187 -6.66 21.82 -12.21
CA LYS A 187 -5.54 20.88 -12.13
C LYS A 187 -4.33 21.49 -11.44
N VAL A 188 -3.64 20.68 -10.66
CA VAL A 188 -2.34 20.96 -10.04
C VAL A 188 -1.36 19.88 -10.49
N ASP A 189 -0.28 20.28 -11.15
CA ASP A 189 0.84 19.41 -11.51
C ASP A 189 2.02 19.74 -10.61
N ILE A 190 2.65 18.72 -10.01
CA ILE A 190 3.89 18.85 -9.26
C ILE A 190 4.98 18.07 -9.99
N GLU A 191 6.16 18.66 -10.14
CA GLU A 191 7.32 18.04 -10.77
C GLU A 191 8.58 18.30 -9.95
N THR A 192 9.41 17.27 -9.72
CA THR A 192 10.73 17.42 -9.09
C THR A 192 11.86 17.16 -10.10
N ASP A 193 13.09 17.57 -9.74
CA ASP A 193 14.26 17.36 -10.59
C ASP A 193 14.62 15.88 -10.69
N THR A 194 15.13 15.49 -11.85
CA THR A 194 15.48 14.11 -12.24
C THR A 194 16.80 13.61 -11.63
N ASP A 195 17.49 14.44 -10.85
CA ASP A 195 18.79 14.12 -10.23
C ASP A 195 18.63 13.20 -9.00
N TYR A 196 18.20 11.97 -9.28
CA TYR A 196 18.55 10.71 -8.61
C TYR A 196 18.03 10.38 -7.21
N VAL A 197 17.08 11.10 -6.61
CA VAL A 197 16.55 10.69 -5.29
C VAL A 197 15.02 10.69 -5.18
N GLY A 198 14.43 9.66 -5.79
CA GLY A 198 13.05 9.21 -5.55
C GLY A 198 12.04 9.70 -6.59
N TYR A 199 11.38 8.74 -7.26
CA TYR A 199 10.19 9.04 -8.06
C TYR A 199 9.03 9.45 -7.13
N LEU A 200 8.21 10.42 -7.54
CA LEU A 200 7.03 10.82 -6.77
C LEU A 200 5.95 9.73 -6.83
N THR A 201 5.79 9.10 -7.99
CA THR A 201 4.77 8.06 -8.22
C THR A 201 5.31 6.96 -9.14
N GLY A 202 4.47 5.98 -9.48
CA GLY A 202 4.82 4.81 -10.26
C GLY A 202 5.14 3.60 -9.39
N ALA A 203 5.99 2.70 -9.90
CA ALA A 203 6.28 1.44 -9.24
C ALA A 203 7.16 1.63 -7.99
N CYS A 204 6.77 0.97 -6.89
CA CYS A 204 7.53 0.88 -5.66
C CYS A 204 7.59 -0.57 -5.18
N ARG A 205 8.68 -0.92 -4.52
CA ARG A 205 8.91 -2.23 -3.95
C ARG A 205 8.98 -2.14 -2.44
N LEU A 206 8.26 -3.05 -1.79
CA LEU A 206 8.50 -3.42 -0.41
C LEU A 206 9.39 -4.65 -0.42
N TYR A 207 10.63 -4.50 0.02
CA TYR A 207 11.49 -5.62 0.39
C TYR A 207 11.24 -5.99 1.83
N PHE A 208 11.23 -7.28 2.12
CA PHE A 208 11.21 -7.75 3.50
C PHE A 208 11.97 -9.06 3.66
N ASN A 209 12.47 -9.26 4.86
CA ASN A 209 13.00 -10.51 5.36
C ASN A 209 12.48 -10.72 6.81
N GLU A 210 13.01 -11.72 7.51
CA GLU A 210 12.59 -12.05 8.88
C GLU A 210 12.91 -10.94 9.91
N GLU A 211 13.82 -10.02 9.61
CA GLU A 211 14.33 -9.00 10.55
C GLU A 211 14.05 -7.55 10.13
N THR A 212 13.95 -7.27 8.83
CA THR A 212 13.83 -5.91 8.28
C THR A 212 12.87 -5.82 7.10
N TYR A 213 12.36 -4.62 6.88
CA TYR A 213 11.64 -4.24 5.69
C TYR A 213 12.14 -2.89 5.17
N GLU A 214 12.12 -2.71 3.85
CA GLU A 214 12.60 -1.50 3.19
C GLU A 214 11.70 -1.15 2.00
N PHE A 215 11.30 0.12 1.93
CA PHE A 215 10.64 0.68 0.75
C PHE A 215 11.67 1.28 -0.19
N SER A 216 11.62 0.88 -1.45
CA SER A 216 12.40 1.51 -2.51
C SER A 216 11.52 1.79 -3.71
N THR A 217 11.59 3.01 -4.23
CA THR A 217 11.03 3.28 -5.56
C THR A 217 11.75 2.41 -6.60
N TYR A 218 11.00 1.86 -7.55
CA TYR A 218 11.52 0.95 -8.55
C TYR A 218 11.61 1.64 -9.91
N LYS A 219 12.40 1.06 -10.83
CA LYS A 219 12.66 1.59 -12.18
C LYS A 219 11.39 2.12 -12.85
N ASN A 220 11.52 3.23 -13.60
CA ASN A 220 10.46 3.85 -14.39
C ASN A 220 9.30 4.43 -13.56
N GLY A 221 9.57 5.00 -12.38
CA GLY A 221 8.60 5.88 -11.73
C GLY A 221 8.54 7.25 -12.41
N ASP A 222 7.60 8.07 -11.97
CA ASP A 222 7.38 9.42 -12.49
C ASP A 222 7.91 10.46 -11.50
N TYR A 223 8.66 11.44 -12.00
CA TYR A 223 9.07 12.64 -11.23
C TYR A 223 7.96 13.70 -11.17
N ALA A 224 6.81 13.40 -11.77
CA ALA A 224 5.65 14.28 -11.81
C ALA A 224 4.40 13.57 -11.31
N VAL A 225 3.48 14.34 -10.75
CA VAL A 225 2.16 13.89 -10.32
C VAL A 225 1.15 15.00 -10.56
N SER A 226 -0.04 14.60 -10.99
CA SER A 226 -1.16 15.47 -11.33
C SER A 226 -2.33 15.19 -10.39
N LEU A 227 -2.89 16.25 -9.80
CA LEU A 227 -4.22 16.23 -9.19
C LEU A 227 -5.18 16.99 -10.09
N SER A 228 -6.25 16.33 -10.53
CA SER A 228 -7.32 16.97 -11.31
C SER A 228 -8.58 17.10 -10.47
N ALA A 229 -9.28 18.23 -10.58
CA ALA A 229 -10.64 18.31 -10.09
C ALA A 229 -11.51 17.24 -10.80
N PRO A 230 -12.56 16.72 -10.14
CA PRO A 230 -13.53 15.87 -10.82
C PRO A 230 -14.07 16.51 -12.10
N ASP A 231 -14.50 15.69 -13.06
CA ASP A 231 -14.87 16.15 -14.40
C ASP A 231 -15.87 17.32 -14.38
N GLY A 232 -15.46 18.44 -14.98
CA GLY A 232 -16.27 19.66 -15.08
C GLY A 232 -16.29 20.53 -13.82
N GLU A 233 -15.56 20.16 -12.77
CA GLU A 233 -15.47 20.89 -11.51
C GLU A 233 -14.17 21.70 -11.38
N THR A 234 -14.09 22.49 -10.32
CA THR A 234 -12.89 23.23 -9.90
C THR A 234 -12.55 22.92 -8.44
N LEU A 235 -11.31 23.18 -8.05
CA LEU A 235 -10.92 23.15 -6.65
C LEU A 235 -11.65 24.26 -5.87
N ILE A 236 -12.11 23.91 -4.67
CA ILE A 236 -12.84 24.80 -3.77
C ILE A 236 -11.81 25.59 -2.95
N PRO A 237 -11.83 26.93 -3.02
CA PRO A 237 -10.91 27.75 -2.23
C PRO A 237 -10.98 27.46 -0.73
N GLY A 238 -9.81 27.41 -0.08
CA GLY A 238 -9.68 27.18 1.36
C GLY A 238 -9.94 25.75 1.83
N LYS A 239 -10.28 24.80 0.94
CA LYS A 239 -10.37 23.37 1.26
C LYS A 239 -9.01 22.71 1.14
N TYR A 240 -8.75 21.72 2.01
CA TYR A 240 -7.53 20.93 1.91
C TYR A 240 -7.65 19.92 0.78
N TYR A 241 -6.57 19.78 0.03
CA TYR A 241 -6.38 18.78 -1.01
C TYR A 241 -5.08 18.04 -0.76
N TYR A 242 -5.05 16.79 -1.19
CA TYR A 242 -3.95 15.88 -0.93
C TYR A 242 -3.44 15.29 -2.24
N ILE A 243 -2.12 15.26 -2.41
CA ILE A 243 -1.45 14.52 -3.47
C ILE A 243 -0.58 13.47 -2.80
N ILE A 244 -0.84 12.20 -3.09
CA ILE A 244 -0.10 11.09 -2.51
C ILE A 244 1.15 10.84 -3.33
N THR A 245 2.29 10.68 -2.66
CA THR A 245 3.56 10.32 -3.29
C THR A 245 4.25 9.20 -2.51
N TRP A 246 5.20 8.54 -3.17
CA TRP A 246 6.23 7.79 -2.45
C TRP A 246 7.09 8.76 -1.63
N PRO A 247 7.71 8.28 -0.54
CA PRO A 247 8.74 9.03 0.17
C PRO A 247 9.84 9.44 -0.81
N SER A 248 10.23 10.70 -0.76
CA SER A 248 11.14 11.28 -1.75
C SER A 248 11.97 12.40 -1.15
N ASN A 249 13.17 12.59 -1.70
CA ASN A 249 14.07 13.66 -1.28
C ASN A 249 14.28 14.61 -2.46
N MET A 250 13.44 15.63 -2.52
CA MET A 250 13.46 16.66 -3.54
C MET A 250 14.55 17.69 -3.21
N ARG A 251 15.82 17.32 -3.40
CA ARG A 251 16.99 18.10 -2.95
C ARG A 251 17.07 19.52 -3.49
N LYS A 252 16.54 19.76 -4.68
CA LYS A 252 16.48 21.07 -5.33
C LYS A 252 15.11 21.76 -5.19
N GLY A 253 14.18 21.12 -4.49
CA GLY A 253 12.78 21.51 -4.42
C GLY A 253 11.96 20.95 -5.58
N PHE A 254 10.89 21.64 -5.96
CA PHE A 254 9.91 21.19 -6.94
C PHE A 254 9.23 22.37 -7.64
N LYS A 255 8.62 22.09 -8.79
CA LYS A 255 7.79 23.02 -9.55
C LYS A 255 6.33 22.64 -9.42
N VAL A 256 5.47 23.64 -9.52
CA VAL A 256 4.03 23.47 -9.46
C VAL A 256 3.39 24.23 -10.59
N LYS A 257 2.46 23.60 -11.29
CA LYS A 257 1.66 24.24 -12.33
C LYS A 257 0.18 24.12 -11.99
N PHE A 258 -0.48 25.26 -11.90
CA PHE A 258 -1.94 25.35 -11.78
C PHE A 258 -2.51 25.59 -13.17
N THR A 259 -3.50 24.80 -13.57
CA THR A 259 -4.26 25.01 -14.82
C THR A 259 -5.67 25.46 -14.46
N THR A 260 -6.19 26.45 -15.19
CA THR A 260 -7.53 27.01 -14.96
C THR A 260 -8.54 26.53 -15.99
N ALA A 261 -9.83 26.59 -15.64
CA ALA A 261 -10.95 26.23 -16.52
C ALA A 261 -10.98 27.02 -17.84
N GLU A 262 -10.40 28.22 -17.85
CA GLU A 262 -10.32 29.10 -19.03
C GLU A 262 -9.12 28.78 -19.94
N GLY A 263 -8.34 27.75 -19.60
CA GLY A 263 -7.13 27.35 -20.34
C GLY A 263 -5.88 28.14 -19.98
N GLY A 264 -5.93 29.00 -18.96
CA GLY A 264 -4.76 29.66 -18.41
C GLY A 264 -3.91 28.73 -17.54
N SER A 265 -2.66 29.11 -17.30
CA SER A 265 -1.82 28.42 -16.33
C SER A 265 -0.93 29.37 -15.54
N LYS A 266 -0.61 28.98 -14.30
CA LYS A 266 0.35 29.65 -13.43
C LYS A 266 1.39 28.64 -12.96
N ASP A 267 2.65 28.95 -13.18
CA ASP A 267 3.79 28.13 -12.76
C ASP A 267 4.47 28.76 -11.54
N LEU A 268 4.81 27.94 -10.56
CA LEU A 268 5.56 28.30 -9.37
C LEU A 268 6.77 27.38 -9.20
N THR A 269 7.84 27.90 -8.60
CA THR A 269 9.03 27.12 -8.27
C THR A 269 9.31 27.24 -6.78
N TYR A 270 9.46 26.10 -6.12
CA TYR A 270 9.89 25.99 -4.72
C TYR A 270 11.32 25.48 -4.73
N THR A 271 12.23 26.26 -4.15
CA THR A 271 13.65 25.91 -4.04
C THR A 271 14.04 25.68 -2.60
N GLY A 272 15.18 25.02 -2.38
CA GLY A 272 15.52 24.48 -1.07
C GLY A 272 15.00 23.04 -0.94
N GLY A 273 15.89 22.15 -0.51
CA GLY A 273 15.60 20.72 -0.47
C GLY A 273 14.50 20.38 0.54
N VAL A 274 13.66 19.41 0.18
CA VAL A 274 12.63 18.87 1.08
C VAL A 274 12.56 17.36 1.00
N GLU A 275 12.29 16.75 2.15
CA GLU A 275 12.09 15.32 2.27
C GLU A 275 10.63 15.05 2.65
N ILE A 276 9.93 14.30 1.81
CA ILE A 276 8.63 13.71 2.17
C ILE A 276 8.93 12.33 2.74
N LYS A 277 8.50 12.10 3.98
CA LYS A 277 8.63 10.81 4.67
C LYS A 277 7.31 10.04 4.60
N SER A 278 7.40 8.73 4.81
CA SER A 278 6.21 7.89 5.00
C SER A 278 5.34 8.46 6.12
N GLY A 279 4.03 8.54 5.87
CA GLY A 279 3.07 9.10 6.80
C GLY A 279 3.19 10.60 7.03
N HIS A 280 3.96 11.35 6.23
CA HIS A 280 4.09 12.81 6.43
C HIS A 280 3.66 13.58 5.19
N PHE A 281 3.06 14.75 5.42
CA PHE A 281 2.66 15.66 4.35
C PHE A 281 3.38 16.99 4.45
N LEU A 282 3.93 17.45 3.32
CA LEU A 282 4.35 18.83 3.19
C LEU A 282 3.10 19.71 3.11
N ARG A 283 2.91 20.57 4.12
CA ARG A 283 1.77 21.46 4.18
C ARG A 283 2.04 22.78 3.49
N ILE A 284 1.13 23.20 2.61
CA ILE A 284 1.24 24.48 1.88
C ILE A 284 -0.12 25.18 1.83
N GLU A 285 -0.24 26.29 2.52
CA GLU A 285 -1.46 27.11 2.48
C GLU A 285 -1.45 28.04 1.27
N ASN A 286 -2.62 28.23 0.64
CA ASN A 286 -2.80 29.15 -0.48
C ASN A 286 -1.75 28.93 -1.58
N PHE A 287 -1.59 27.67 -2.00
CA PHE A 287 -0.50 27.19 -2.83
C PHE A 287 -0.35 27.95 -4.15
N ASP A 288 -1.44 28.49 -4.66
CA ASP A 288 -1.53 29.27 -5.89
C ASP A 288 -1.38 30.79 -5.68
N ALA A 289 -1.35 31.30 -4.46
CA ALA A 289 -1.31 32.74 -4.17
C ALA A 289 0.11 33.34 -4.28
N SER A 290 1.13 32.49 -4.19
CA SER A 290 2.55 32.84 -4.30
C SER A 290 2.89 33.56 -5.61
N ALA A 291 3.69 34.64 -5.56
CA ALA A 291 4.00 35.46 -6.74
C ALA A 291 5.30 35.08 -7.46
N GLU A 292 6.27 34.44 -6.78
CA GLU A 292 7.62 34.15 -7.29
C GLU A 292 8.21 32.84 -6.70
N GLU A 293 9.52 32.62 -6.86
CA GLU A 293 10.29 31.50 -6.29
C GLU A 293 10.26 31.52 -4.75
N HIS A 294 10.00 30.38 -4.11
CA HIS A 294 9.93 30.28 -2.64
C HIS A 294 11.07 29.42 -2.11
N GLY A 295 11.88 29.99 -1.22
CA GLY A 295 12.83 29.23 -0.42
C GLY A 295 12.10 28.45 0.68
N MET A 296 12.17 27.13 0.64
CA MET A 296 11.68 26.28 1.70
C MET A 296 12.69 26.34 2.86
N GLY A 297 12.50 27.27 3.79
CA GLY A 297 13.04 27.09 5.14
C GLY A 297 12.45 25.79 5.69
N SER A 298 13.25 24.94 6.35
CA SER A 298 12.89 23.57 6.82
C SER A 298 11.37 23.37 6.88
N GLY A 299 10.78 22.85 5.79
CA GLY A 299 9.34 22.98 5.56
C GLY A 299 8.55 22.49 6.77
N ASP A 300 7.41 23.13 7.05
CA ASP A 300 6.47 22.68 8.07
C ASP A 300 5.87 21.33 7.63
N LEU A 301 6.64 20.26 7.83
CA LEU A 301 6.21 18.90 7.66
C LEU A 301 5.21 18.63 8.78
N GLU A 302 3.94 18.49 8.41
CA GLU A 302 2.92 18.05 9.34
C GLU A 302 3.09 16.55 9.51
N ASP A 303 3.64 16.16 10.67
CA ASP A 303 3.52 14.81 11.18
C ASP A 303 2.06 14.58 11.58
N ILE A 304 1.47 13.50 11.08
CA ILE A 304 0.13 13.05 11.45
C ILE A 304 0.22 11.89 12.46
N SER A 305 1.33 11.75 13.19
CA SER A 305 1.46 10.85 14.33
C SER A 305 0.56 11.30 15.49
N TYR A 306 0.05 10.30 16.21
CA TYR A 306 -0.70 10.50 17.45
C TYR A 306 0.29 10.75 18.60
N ASP A 307 0.00 11.78 19.40
CA ASP A 307 0.50 11.91 20.78
C ASP A 307 -0.35 10.99 21.67
N PRO A 308 0.23 9.98 22.35
CA PRO A 308 -0.51 9.15 23.29
C PRO A 308 -0.96 10.01 24.47
N ILE A 309 -2.19 10.53 24.44
CA ILE A 309 -2.79 11.08 25.64
C ILE A 309 -3.05 9.91 26.59
N ASN A 310 -2.30 9.94 27.71
CA ASN A 310 -2.66 9.52 29.07
C ASN A 310 -3.95 8.70 29.24
#